data_AF-A0AAV4TPE5-F1
#
_entry.id   AF-A0AAV4TPE5-F1
#
_cell.length_a   1.000
_cell.length_b   1.000
_cell.length_c   1.000
_cell.angle_alpha   90.00
_cell.angle_beta   90.00
_cell.angle_gamma   90.00
#
_symmetry.space_group_name_H-M   'P 1'
#
loop_
_entity.id
_entity.type
_entity.pdbx_description
1 polymer ?
#
loop_
_entity_poly.entity_id
_entity_poly.type
_entity_poly.pdbx_seq_one_letter_code
_entity_poly.pdbx_strand_id
1 'polypeptide(L)'
;MRNSGSKSKNVSLNQIAIIFSVDLDEADFCKTCSDHIRKRNVPNLAANYGFRYPEQPSCLSELNDLEERLVALRISFMQIRELGRDRQYGIKGSVTNVPNDLHKSVDCLPRNVNDSATIYVKLKKRLFFKSHFMYQSVNPNRFYNATFYLMNKPLYQSQNVNIDLEWLEKFRTESFPEGSNAFADLNPISSEENDEHDYDDPFVNPAPAETVINKLNTNIDAGLALAPGEDQMPLSVLFDDLAEELSYPRIYCGDMRRFTRKKPPTYSEIVKSELRRYDRRGDTPQKIWYSHQKNLHKLLLSSIQTCLRNKIPTDSSLTAQQVQDQQCLHQLFYKN
;
A
#
# COMPACT_ATOMS: atom_id res chain seq x y z
N MET A 1 4.19 -11.15 31.19
CA MET A 1 4.19 -12.48 31.83
C MET A 1 3.35 -13.47 31.03
N ARG A 2 4.02 -14.36 30.29
CA ARG A 2 3.70 -15.79 30.00
C ARG A 2 4.59 -16.24 28.83
N ASN A 3 5.89 -16.33 29.11
CA ASN A 3 6.82 -17.07 28.26
C ASN A 3 6.88 -18.50 28.81
N SER A 4 6.10 -19.38 28.20
CA SER A 4 6.37 -20.82 28.22
C SER A 4 6.61 -21.25 26.77
N GLY A 5 7.73 -20.80 26.21
CA GLY A 5 8.29 -21.37 24.99
C GLY A 5 8.65 -22.82 25.29
N SER A 6 7.85 -23.76 24.78
CA SER A 6 8.21 -25.17 24.83
C SER A 6 9.35 -25.38 23.83
N LYS A 7 10.59 -25.56 24.32
CA LYS A 7 11.72 -26.00 23.50
C LYS A 7 11.34 -27.32 22.82
N SER A 8 10.98 -27.25 21.55
CA SER A 8 10.60 -28.40 20.75
C SER A 8 11.87 -29.14 20.32
N LYS A 9 12.43 -29.94 21.23
CA LYS A 9 13.51 -30.88 20.90
C LYS A 9 12.94 -31.92 19.91
N ASN A 10 13.55 -32.02 18.72
CA ASN A 10 13.23 -32.89 17.58
C ASN A 10 12.24 -32.35 16.52
N VAL A 11 12.49 -31.15 15.98
CA VAL A 11 11.97 -30.78 14.64
C VAL A 11 13.13 -30.83 13.65
N SER A 12 13.01 -31.63 12.59
CA SER A 12 14.05 -31.71 11.56
C SER A 12 14.19 -30.36 10.84
N LEU A 13 15.42 -29.91 10.56
CA LEU A 13 15.70 -28.65 9.86
C LEU A 13 14.91 -28.49 8.54
N ASN A 14 14.72 -29.59 7.80
CA ASN A 14 13.91 -29.61 6.57
C ASN A 14 12.44 -29.20 6.81
N GLN A 15 11.84 -29.58 7.94
CA GLN A 15 10.47 -29.15 8.29
C GLN A 15 10.42 -27.68 8.71
N ILE A 16 11.49 -27.15 9.32
CA ILE A 16 11.57 -25.74 9.72
C ILE A 16 11.63 -24.85 8.47
N ALA A 17 12.49 -25.20 7.52
CA ALA A 17 12.65 -24.48 6.25
C ALA A 17 11.33 -24.42 5.45
N ILE A 18 10.59 -25.53 5.40
CA ILE A 18 9.26 -25.60 4.76
C ILE A 18 8.27 -24.63 5.42
N ILE A 19 8.33 -24.44 6.73
CA ILE A 19 7.30 -23.67 7.45
C ILE A 19 7.63 -22.17 7.47
N PHE A 20 8.90 -21.77 7.57
CA PHE A 20 9.27 -20.38 7.88
C PHE A 20 10.14 -19.64 6.85
N SER A 21 10.63 -20.28 5.77
CA SER A 21 11.50 -19.63 4.76
C SER A 21 12.78 -18.95 5.30
N VAL A 22 13.18 -19.21 6.55
CA VAL A 22 14.41 -18.70 7.16
C VAL A 22 15.19 -19.89 7.71
N ASP A 23 16.49 -19.92 7.44
CA ASP A 23 17.44 -20.85 8.06
C ASP A 23 17.68 -20.39 9.51
N LEU A 24 16.86 -20.92 10.43
CA LEU A 24 17.00 -20.67 11.87
C LEU A 24 17.60 -21.90 12.54
N ASP A 25 18.77 -21.71 13.16
CA ASP A 25 19.45 -22.74 13.98
C ASP A 25 18.63 -23.08 15.25
N GLU A 26 17.83 -22.13 15.74
CA GLU A 26 16.83 -22.32 16.79
C GLU A 26 15.51 -21.60 16.41
N ALA A 27 14.41 -22.35 16.32
CA ALA A 27 13.09 -21.81 15.99
C ALA A 27 12.13 -21.90 17.18
N ASP A 28 11.70 -20.75 17.70
CA ASP A 28 10.62 -20.65 18.67
C ASP A 28 9.27 -20.66 17.96
N PHE A 29 8.54 -21.76 18.09
CA PHE A 29 7.23 -21.93 17.46
C PHE A 29 6.11 -21.41 18.36
N CYS A 30 5.17 -20.65 17.77
CA CYS A 30 3.92 -20.34 18.45
C CYS A 30 3.16 -21.64 18.78
N LYS A 31 2.27 -21.61 19.79
CA LYS A 31 1.50 -22.78 20.22
C LYS A 31 0.81 -23.51 19.05
N THR A 32 0.20 -22.77 18.13
CA THR A 32 -0.48 -23.35 16.96
C THR A 32 0.48 -24.08 16.03
N CYS A 33 1.62 -23.47 15.69
CA CYS A 33 2.61 -24.13 14.84
C CYS A 33 3.19 -25.37 15.52
N SER A 34 3.52 -25.28 16.81
CA SER A 34 3.95 -26.41 17.62
C SER A 34 2.95 -27.58 17.60
N ASP A 35 1.66 -27.28 17.78
CA ASP A 35 0.62 -28.31 17.80
C ASP A 35 0.45 -29.00 16.43
N HIS A 36 0.58 -28.26 15.33
CA HIS A 36 0.58 -28.82 13.98
C HIS A 36 1.81 -29.72 13.73
N ILE A 37 3.00 -29.25 14.10
CA ILE A 37 4.27 -29.98 13.93
C ILE A 37 4.26 -31.28 14.75
N ARG A 38 3.80 -31.25 16.02
CA ARG A 38 3.66 -32.46 16.85
C ARG A 38 2.72 -33.50 16.22
N LYS A 39 1.68 -33.03 15.51
CA LYS A 39 0.75 -33.88 14.74
C LYS A 39 1.29 -34.28 13.36
N ARG A 40 2.55 -33.97 13.05
CA ARG A 40 3.21 -34.20 11.74
C ARG A 40 2.47 -33.54 10.57
N ASN A 41 1.79 -32.43 10.82
CA ASN A 41 1.07 -31.65 9.82
C ASN A 41 1.75 -30.30 9.58
N VAL A 42 1.66 -29.79 8.36
CA VAL A 42 2.12 -28.43 8.02
C VAL A 42 1.04 -27.42 8.46
N PRO A 43 1.38 -26.34 9.18
CA PRO A 43 0.43 -25.29 9.52
C PRO A 43 -0.26 -24.69 8.28
N ASN A 44 -1.55 -24.33 8.39
CA ASN A 44 -2.33 -23.81 7.26
C ASN A 44 -1.80 -22.48 6.70
N LEU A 45 -1.09 -21.69 7.51
CA LEU A 45 -0.51 -20.40 7.13
C LEU A 45 1.02 -20.48 6.92
N ALA A 46 1.54 -21.67 6.58
CA ALA A 46 2.97 -21.90 6.39
C ALA A 46 3.52 -21.23 5.11
N ALA A 47 4.80 -20.88 5.11
CA ALA A 47 5.45 -20.22 3.99
C ALA A 47 5.48 -21.06 2.70
N ASN A 48 5.61 -22.40 2.81
CA ASN A 48 5.49 -23.32 1.66
C ASN A 48 4.15 -23.21 0.91
N TYR A 49 3.09 -22.75 1.58
CA TYR A 49 1.79 -22.51 0.95
C TYR A 49 1.68 -21.16 0.23
N GLY A 50 2.78 -20.39 0.15
CA GLY A 50 2.80 -19.06 -0.43
C GLY A 50 2.53 -17.93 0.55
N PHE A 51 2.42 -18.22 1.86
CA PHE A 51 2.29 -17.20 2.91
C PHE A 51 3.64 -16.59 3.29
N ARG A 52 4.38 -16.12 2.29
CA ARG A 52 5.62 -15.39 2.45
C ARG A 52 5.61 -14.14 1.59
N TYR A 53 6.43 -13.17 1.96
CA TYR A 53 6.69 -12.05 1.09
C TYR A 53 7.81 -12.41 0.10
N PRO A 54 7.88 -11.75 -1.07
CA PRO A 54 9.03 -11.88 -1.97
C PRO A 54 10.30 -11.30 -1.32
N GLU A 55 11.46 -11.66 -1.84
CA GLU A 55 12.72 -11.04 -1.41
C GLU A 55 12.68 -9.53 -1.68
N GLN A 56 13.04 -8.75 -0.67
CA GLN A 56 12.98 -7.30 -0.75
C GLN A 56 14.31 -6.77 -1.30
N PRO A 57 14.34 -6.09 -2.45
CA PRO A 57 15.54 -5.45 -2.95
C PRO A 57 15.87 -4.20 -2.12
N SER A 58 17.17 -3.83 -2.06
CA SER A 58 17.64 -2.65 -1.34
C SER A 58 16.96 -1.36 -1.81
N CYS A 59 16.76 -1.21 -3.12
CA CYS A 59 16.12 -0.03 -3.72
C CYS A 59 14.68 0.20 -3.25
N LEU A 60 13.98 -0.83 -2.73
CA LEU A 60 12.65 -0.68 -2.16
C LEU A 60 12.66 -0.61 -0.63
N SER A 61 13.61 -1.26 0.05
CA SER A 61 13.68 -1.25 1.52
C SER A 61 14.05 0.12 2.09
N GLU A 62 14.77 0.93 1.31
CA GLU A 62 15.25 2.26 1.71
C GLU A 62 14.23 3.38 1.48
N LEU A 63 13.11 3.10 0.80
CA LEU A 63 12.08 4.08 0.53
C LEU A 63 11.38 4.50 1.83
N ASN A 64 11.17 5.80 1.98
CA ASN A 64 10.24 6.33 2.98
C ASN A 64 8.78 6.15 2.53
N ASP A 65 7.84 6.47 3.42
CA ASP A 65 6.41 6.27 3.17
C ASP A 65 5.91 7.07 1.96
N LEU A 66 6.43 8.30 1.76
CA LEU A 66 6.05 9.16 0.63
C LEU A 66 6.67 8.70 -0.69
N GLU A 67 7.94 8.28 -0.68
CA GLU A 67 8.64 7.69 -1.82
C GLU A 67 7.95 6.41 -2.29
N GLU A 68 7.61 5.49 -1.36
CA GLU A 68 6.82 4.30 -1.65
C GLU A 68 5.50 4.68 -2.33
N ARG A 69 4.85 5.72 -1.80
CA ARG A 69 3.60 6.26 -2.31
C ARG A 69 3.71 6.71 -3.77
N LEU A 70 4.72 7.51 -4.06
CA LEU A 70 4.91 8.12 -5.37
C LEU A 70 5.17 7.08 -6.46
N VAL A 71 5.83 5.96 -6.13
CA VAL A 71 6.13 4.89 -7.10
C VAL A 71 4.98 3.88 -7.25
N ALA A 72 4.11 3.75 -6.25
CA ALA A 72 2.97 2.83 -6.28
C ALA A 72 1.97 3.19 -7.40
N LEU A 73 1.39 2.19 -8.10
CA LEU A 73 0.37 2.42 -9.12
C LEU A 73 -1.05 2.67 -8.56
N ARG A 74 -1.21 2.51 -7.25
CA ARG A 74 -2.46 2.79 -6.55
C ARG A 74 -2.23 3.66 -5.34
N ILE A 75 -3.06 4.69 -5.28
CA ILE A 75 -3.14 5.68 -4.23
C ILE A 75 -4.28 5.43 -3.26
N SER A 76 -4.04 4.56 -2.27
CA SER A 76 -4.80 4.49 -1.01
C SER A 76 -4.75 5.79 -0.17
N PHE A 77 -5.75 6.65 -0.31
CA PHE A 77 -6.02 7.74 0.63
C PHE A 77 -6.81 7.22 1.83
N MET A 78 -6.34 7.52 3.04
CA MET A 78 -7.01 7.18 4.29
C MET A 78 -6.61 8.17 5.40
N GLN A 79 -7.50 8.45 6.35
CA GLN A 79 -7.19 9.33 7.47
C GLN A 79 -6.91 8.48 8.72
N ILE A 80 -5.64 8.36 9.08
CA ILE A 80 -5.21 7.72 10.33
C ILE A 80 -4.97 8.81 11.36
N ARG A 81 -5.53 8.64 12.56
CA ARG A 81 -5.47 9.61 13.66
C ARG A 81 -5.12 8.92 14.96
N GLU A 82 -4.53 9.65 15.88
CA GLU A 82 -4.32 9.17 17.25
C GLU A 82 -5.64 9.25 18.04
N LEU A 83 -6.02 8.15 18.70
CA LEU A 83 -7.31 8.03 19.42
C LEU A 83 -7.22 8.39 20.91
N GLY A 84 -6.05 8.80 21.41
CA GLY A 84 -5.87 9.15 22.82
C GLY A 84 -4.40 9.26 23.24
N ARG A 85 -4.14 9.23 24.55
CA ARG A 85 -2.80 9.39 25.14
C ARG A 85 -1.88 8.17 24.97
N ASP A 86 -2.45 7.01 24.64
CA ASP A 86 -1.74 5.72 24.61
C ASP A 86 -1.08 5.38 23.26
N ARG A 87 -0.88 6.38 22.38
CA ARG A 87 -0.30 6.20 21.03
C ARG A 87 -1.05 5.18 20.16
N GLN A 88 -2.35 5.00 20.43
CA GLN A 88 -3.20 4.16 19.61
C GLN A 88 -3.66 4.94 18.38
N TYR A 89 -3.60 4.28 17.23
CA TYR A 89 -4.12 4.84 15.98
C TYR A 89 -5.54 4.34 15.72
N GLY A 90 -6.30 5.12 14.95
CA GLY A 90 -7.61 4.78 14.44
C GLY A 90 -7.80 5.36 13.04
N ILE A 91 -8.67 4.74 12.26
CA ILE A 91 -9.04 5.24 10.93
C ILE A 91 -10.35 6.02 10.99
N LYS A 92 -10.38 7.22 10.41
CA LYS A 92 -11.60 7.99 10.16
C LYS A 92 -12.03 7.79 8.71
N GLY A 93 -13.31 7.51 8.51
CA GLY A 93 -13.87 7.22 7.20
C GLY A 93 -13.39 5.89 6.63
N SER A 94 -13.51 5.74 5.31
CA SER A 94 -13.07 4.55 4.58
C SER A 94 -11.77 4.83 3.81
N VAL A 95 -11.22 3.79 3.17
CA VAL A 95 -10.06 3.88 2.29
C VAL A 95 -10.53 4.12 0.86
N THR A 96 -9.91 5.08 0.19
CA THR A 96 -10.17 5.39 -1.22
C THR A 96 -8.93 5.07 -2.03
N ASN A 97 -9.02 4.18 -3.01
CA ASN A 97 -7.91 3.88 -3.92
C ASN A 97 -8.04 4.68 -5.19
N VAL A 98 -7.00 5.40 -5.57
CA VAL A 98 -6.98 6.22 -6.79
C VAL A 98 -5.82 5.76 -7.66
N PRO A 99 -6.01 5.50 -8.97
CA PRO A 99 -4.89 5.22 -9.86
C PRO A 99 -3.81 6.31 -9.77
N ASN A 100 -2.54 5.90 -9.73
CA ASN A 100 -1.42 6.84 -9.75
C ASN A 100 -0.95 7.06 -11.19
N ASP A 101 -0.93 8.31 -11.66
CA ASP A 101 -0.24 8.66 -12.89
C ASP A 101 1.24 8.95 -12.61
N LEU A 102 2.09 7.96 -12.91
CA LEU A 102 3.52 8.08 -12.68
C LEU A 102 4.19 9.13 -13.57
N HIS A 103 3.62 9.49 -14.73
CA HIS A 103 4.19 10.55 -15.57
C HIS A 103 4.24 11.87 -14.83
N LYS A 104 3.13 12.23 -14.15
CA LYS A 104 3.06 13.45 -13.33
C LYS A 104 4.14 13.48 -12.25
N SER A 105 4.50 12.33 -11.67
CA SER A 105 5.57 12.25 -10.66
C SER A 105 6.96 12.33 -11.30
N VAL A 106 7.20 11.63 -12.40
CA VAL A 106 8.48 11.61 -13.12
C VAL A 106 8.83 12.97 -13.71
N ASP A 107 7.84 13.69 -14.24
CA ASP A 107 8.04 14.99 -14.90
C ASP A 107 8.27 16.13 -13.92
N CYS A 108 7.65 16.08 -12.74
CA CYS A 108 7.79 17.13 -11.73
C CYS A 108 9.00 16.93 -10.81
N LEU A 109 9.50 15.70 -10.63
CA LEU A 109 10.67 15.46 -9.81
C LEU A 109 11.95 15.92 -10.53
N PRO A 110 12.90 16.55 -9.81
CA PRO A 110 14.17 16.94 -10.39
C PRO A 110 14.89 15.72 -10.93
N ARG A 111 15.29 15.82 -12.20
CA ARG A 111 16.02 14.75 -12.89
C ARG A 111 17.43 14.71 -12.31
N ASN A 112 18.26 15.71 -12.51
CA ASN A 112 19.69 15.62 -12.12
C ASN A 112 19.94 16.06 -10.67
N VAL A 113 20.02 15.10 -9.75
CA VAL A 113 20.40 15.38 -8.36
C VAL A 113 21.39 14.34 -7.83
N ASN A 114 22.38 14.80 -7.07
CA ASN A 114 23.33 13.91 -6.40
C ASN A 114 22.59 12.99 -5.40
N ASP A 115 23.13 11.81 -5.11
CA ASP A 115 22.53 10.81 -4.19
C ASP A 115 22.18 11.37 -2.79
N SER A 116 22.84 12.45 -2.35
CA SER A 116 22.58 13.09 -1.06
C SER A 116 21.50 14.15 -1.09
N ALA A 117 20.96 14.51 -2.26
CA ALA A 117 20.03 15.62 -2.39
C ALA A 117 18.58 15.14 -2.15
N THR A 118 17.91 15.84 -1.24
CA THR A 118 16.50 15.63 -0.93
C THR A 118 15.70 16.91 -1.17
N ILE A 119 14.45 16.74 -1.59
CA ILE A 119 13.49 17.82 -1.77
C ILE A 119 12.26 17.57 -0.91
N TYR A 120 11.63 18.63 -0.42
CA TYR A 120 10.36 18.50 0.29
C TYR A 120 9.21 18.38 -0.69
N VAL A 121 8.37 17.35 -0.54
CA VAL A 121 7.25 17.08 -1.44
C VAL A 121 5.95 16.99 -0.63
N LYS A 122 4.94 17.76 -1.07
CA LYS A 122 3.57 17.74 -0.58
C LYS A 122 2.71 16.90 -1.52
N LEU A 123 2.37 15.68 -1.12
CA LEU A 123 1.42 14.87 -1.85
C LEU A 123 -0.02 15.26 -1.47
N LYS A 124 -0.81 15.65 -2.47
CA LYS A 124 -2.17 16.17 -2.30
C LYS A 124 -3.17 15.28 -3.04
N LYS A 125 -4.43 15.29 -2.60
CA LYS A 125 -5.54 14.65 -3.34
C LYS A 125 -5.82 15.39 -4.65
N ARG A 126 -5.75 16.72 -4.60
CA ARG A 126 -5.91 17.67 -5.70
C ARG A 126 -5.00 18.86 -5.44
N LEU A 127 -4.49 19.51 -6.48
CA LEU A 127 -3.53 20.61 -6.30
C LEU A 127 -4.15 21.83 -5.63
N PHE A 128 -5.43 22.11 -5.89
CA PHE A 128 -6.14 23.28 -5.35
C PHE A 128 -6.44 23.22 -3.85
N PHE A 129 -6.47 22.03 -3.24
CA PHE A 129 -6.76 21.90 -1.81
C PHE A 129 -5.62 22.49 -0.98
N LYS A 130 -5.89 23.17 0.13
CA LYS A 130 -4.82 23.66 1.01
C LYS A 130 -4.12 22.52 1.75
N SER A 131 -4.90 21.54 2.22
CA SER A 131 -4.40 20.39 2.96
C SER A 131 -3.61 19.43 2.06
N HIS A 132 -2.57 18.82 2.63
CA HIS A 132 -1.78 17.77 1.99
C HIS A 132 -2.00 16.43 2.69
N PHE A 133 -2.04 15.36 1.92
CA PHE A 133 -2.15 14.00 2.44
C PHE A 133 -0.86 13.54 3.11
N MET A 134 0.28 13.80 2.47
CA MET A 134 1.61 13.50 3.02
C MET A 134 2.58 14.66 2.76
N TYR A 135 3.47 14.93 3.70
CA TYR A 135 4.53 15.92 3.56
C TYR A 135 5.84 15.39 4.15
N GLN A 136 6.79 15.03 3.29
CA GLN A 136 8.07 14.44 3.69
C GLN A 136 9.18 14.88 2.71
N SER A 137 10.44 14.70 3.12
CA SER A 137 11.60 14.79 2.23
C SER A 137 11.60 13.58 1.28
N VAL A 138 11.97 13.79 0.03
CA VAL A 138 12.02 12.77 -1.03
C VAL A 138 13.38 12.86 -1.69
N ASN A 139 14.04 11.72 -1.86
CA ASN A 139 15.24 11.58 -2.66
C ASN A 139 14.85 11.12 -4.08
N PRO A 140 15.01 11.97 -5.11
CA PRO A 140 14.65 11.61 -6.48
C PRO A 140 15.37 10.36 -7.01
N ASN A 141 16.64 10.14 -6.63
CA ASN A 141 17.38 8.95 -7.08
C ASN A 141 16.79 7.66 -6.54
N ARG A 142 16.31 7.65 -5.28
CA ARG A 142 15.59 6.50 -4.73
C ARG A 142 14.29 6.24 -5.47
N PHE A 143 13.53 7.30 -5.77
CA PHE A 143 12.31 7.22 -6.56
C PHE A 143 12.57 6.61 -7.96
N TYR A 144 13.56 7.10 -8.70
CA TYR A 144 13.86 6.60 -10.05
C TYR A 144 14.39 5.16 -10.03
N ASN A 145 15.27 4.81 -9.08
CA ASN A 145 15.78 3.45 -8.91
C ASN A 145 14.65 2.45 -8.59
N ALA A 146 13.74 2.82 -7.69
CA ALA A 146 12.58 2.01 -7.37
C ALA A 146 11.61 1.87 -8.57
N THR A 147 11.36 2.96 -9.29
CA THR A 147 10.51 2.98 -10.48
C THR A 147 11.06 2.04 -11.56
N PHE A 148 12.37 2.13 -11.87
CA PHE A 148 13.02 1.24 -12.83
C PHE A 148 12.89 -0.23 -12.41
N TYR A 149 13.12 -0.55 -11.14
CA TYR A 149 12.99 -1.93 -10.66
C TYR A 149 11.55 -2.45 -10.82
N LEU A 150 10.56 -1.65 -10.43
CA LEU A 150 9.15 -2.07 -10.45
C LEU A 150 8.60 -2.19 -11.87
N MET A 151 8.97 -1.30 -12.81
CA MET A 151 8.52 -1.40 -14.20
C MET A 151 8.98 -2.68 -14.91
N ASN A 152 10.10 -3.25 -14.46
CA ASN A 152 10.59 -4.54 -14.96
C ASN A 152 9.88 -5.76 -14.35
N LYS A 153 8.95 -5.55 -13.41
CA LYS A 153 8.18 -6.62 -12.77
C LYS A 153 6.90 -6.96 -13.54
N PRO A 154 6.51 -8.25 -13.56
CA PRO A 154 5.36 -8.69 -14.34
C PRO A 154 4.05 -8.03 -13.92
N LEU A 155 3.88 -7.68 -12.64
CA LEU A 155 2.67 -7.01 -12.16
C LEU A 155 2.52 -5.59 -12.71
N TYR A 156 3.62 -4.86 -12.86
CA TYR A 156 3.61 -3.48 -13.36
C TYR A 156 3.49 -3.47 -14.88
N GLN A 157 4.15 -4.41 -15.57
CA GLN A 157 4.01 -4.61 -17.02
C GLN A 157 2.55 -4.88 -17.41
N SER A 158 1.79 -5.63 -16.57
CA SER A 158 0.39 -5.91 -16.85
C SER A 158 -0.55 -4.69 -16.71
N GLN A 159 -0.09 -3.60 -16.09
CA GLN A 159 -0.88 -2.37 -15.93
C GLN A 159 -0.70 -1.39 -17.10
N ASN A 160 0.08 -1.74 -18.14
CA ASN A 160 0.32 -0.93 -19.34
C ASN A 160 0.79 0.50 -19.04
N VAL A 161 1.71 0.64 -18.09
CA VAL A 161 2.30 1.93 -17.74
C VAL A 161 3.38 2.28 -18.76
N ASN A 162 3.22 3.41 -19.47
CA ASN A 162 4.08 3.78 -20.59
C ASN A 162 5.21 4.73 -20.18
N ILE A 163 6.17 4.27 -19.37
CA ILE A 163 7.33 5.09 -19.00
C ILE A 163 8.54 4.74 -19.89
N ASP A 164 9.30 5.75 -20.29
CA ASP A 164 10.56 5.56 -21.01
C ASP A 164 11.62 4.92 -20.10
N LEU A 165 11.79 3.60 -20.24
CA LEU A 165 12.76 2.82 -19.48
C LEU A 165 14.21 3.09 -19.92
N GLU A 166 14.43 3.42 -21.19
CA GLU A 166 15.77 3.75 -21.70
C GLU A 166 16.25 5.07 -21.08
N TRP A 167 15.36 6.05 -20.96
CA TRP A 167 15.65 7.29 -20.28
C TRP A 167 15.95 7.07 -18.79
N LEU A 168 15.16 6.27 -18.08
CA LEU A 168 15.41 5.92 -16.67
C LEU A 168 16.76 5.21 -16.48
N GLU A 169 17.14 4.35 -17.42
CA GLU A 169 18.42 3.63 -17.37
C GLU A 169 19.61 4.55 -17.61
N LYS A 170 19.52 5.47 -18.58
CA LYS A 170 20.52 6.52 -18.80
C LYS A 170 20.69 7.39 -17.57
N PHE A 171 19.57 7.82 -16.99
CA PHE A 171 19.56 8.63 -15.77
C PHE A 171 20.32 7.98 -14.60
N ARG A 172 20.17 6.66 -14.42
CA ARG A 172 20.86 5.91 -13.36
C ARG A 172 22.37 5.72 -13.63
N THR A 173 22.76 5.68 -14.90
CA THR A 173 24.13 5.30 -15.32
C THR A 173 25.01 6.52 -15.56
N GLU A 174 24.43 7.64 -15.96
CA GLU A 174 25.16 8.88 -16.26
C GLU A 174 25.44 9.66 -14.97
N SER A 175 26.72 9.81 -14.63
CA SER A 175 27.15 10.80 -13.64
C SER A 175 27.04 12.19 -14.27
N PHE A 176 25.97 12.92 -13.98
CA PHE A 176 25.84 14.30 -14.44
C PHE A 176 26.97 15.15 -13.83
N PRO A 177 27.58 16.07 -14.60
CA PRO A 177 28.68 16.90 -14.11
C PRO A 177 28.23 17.72 -12.88
N GLU A 178 29.09 17.78 -11.86
CA GLU A 178 28.88 18.60 -10.66
C GLU A 178 28.54 20.05 -11.08
N GLY A 179 27.33 20.50 -10.74
CA GLY A 179 26.85 21.84 -11.10
C GLY A 179 25.80 21.89 -12.22
N SER A 180 25.53 20.78 -12.91
CA SER A 180 24.34 20.64 -13.77
C SER A 180 23.16 20.06 -13.00
N ASN A 181 22.90 20.60 -11.80
CA ASN A 181 21.60 20.42 -11.17
C ASN A 181 20.62 21.15 -12.08
N ALA A 182 20.00 20.42 -13.01
CA ALA A 182 18.75 20.83 -13.59
C ALA A 182 17.73 20.79 -12.45
N PHE A 183 17.78 21.80 -11.58
CA PHE A 183 16.55 22.42 -11.11
C PHE A 183 15.86 22.89 -12.39
N ALA A 184 15.26 21.95 -13.14
CA ALA A 184 14.17 22.28 -14.04
C ALA A 184 13.27 23.12 -13.15
N ASP A 185 13.14 24.41 -13.51
CA ASP A 185 12.45 25.43 -12.74
C ASP A 185 11.38 24.73 -11.93
N LEU A 186 11.62 24.56 -10.63
CA LEU A 186 10.59 24.12 -9.70
C LEU A 186 9.64 25.31 -9.68
N ASN A 187 8.87 25.48 -10.76
CA ASN A 187 7.74 26.36 -10.80
C ASN A 187 6.90 25.79 -9.68
N PRO A 188 6.85 26.47 -8.52
CA PRO A 188 5.89 26.10 -7.52
C PRO A 188 4.59 26.18 -8.30
N ILE A 189 3.89 25.07 -8.50
CA ILE A 189 2.54 25.15 -9.01
C ILE A 189 1.86 26.00 -7.95
N SER A 190 1.65 27.28 -8.26
CA SER A 190 1.00 28.23 -7.38
C SER A 190 -0.41 27.72 -7.28
N SER A 191 -0.68 26.88 -6.28
CA SER A 191 -2.03 26.52 -5.94
C SER A 191 -2.68 27.81 -5.50
N GLU A 192 -3.61 28.31 -6.30
CA GLU A 192 -4.58 29.30 -5.84
C GLU A 192 -5.38 28.61 -4.74
N GLU A 193 -4.93 28.77 -3.50
CA GLU A 193 -5.54 28.16 -2.31
C GLU A 193 -6.89 28.85 -2.08
N ASN A 194 -7.98 28.18 -2.44
CA ASN A 194 -9.34 28.65 -2.13
C ASN A 194 -9.89 27.93 -0.89
N ASP A 195 -10.46 28.71 0.02
CA ASP A 195 -10.95 28.33 1.35
C ASP A 195 -12.35 27.68 1.34
N GLU A 196 -12.83 27.16 0.20
CA GLU A 196 -14.16 26.55 0.11
C GLU A 196 -14.21 25.20 0.84
N HIS A 197 -14.59 25.29 2.12
CA HIS A 197 -15.08 24.23 3.02
C HIS A 197 -14.32 22.90 2.92
N ASP A 198 -13.11 22.88 3.47
CA ASP A 198 -12.44 21.63 3.85
C ASP A 198 -13.23 20.98 5.01
N TYR A 199 -14.20 20.11 4.69
CA TYR A 199 -14.93 19.30 5.69
C TYR A 199 -14.02 18.23 6.33
N ASP A 200 -12.78 18.07 5.84
CA ASP A 200 -11.76 17.24 6.46
C ASP A 200 -11.04 18.05 7.55
N ASP A 201 -11.55 17.96 8.78
CA ASP A 201 -10.88 18.38 10.02
C ASP A 201 -9.35 18.17 9.94
N PRO A 202 -8.54 19.21 10.27
CA PRO A 202 -7.14 19.34 9.90
C PRO A 202 -6.27 18.36 10.68
N PHE A 203 -6.29 17.09 10.26
CA PHE A 203 -5.18 16.21 10.52
C PHE A 203 -4.03 16.67 9.62
N VAL A 204 -3.37 17.74 10.03
CA VAL A 204 -2.13 18.21 9.43
C VAL A 204 -1.11 17.13 9.76
N ASN A 205 -0.71 16.37 8.74
CA ASN A 205 0.50 15.55 8.86
C ASN A 205 1.63 16.50 9.32
N PRO A 206 2.21 16.32 10.52
CA PRO A 206 3.15 17.28 11.06
C PRO A 206 4.30 17.49 10.07
N ALA A 207 4.77 18.73 9.96
CA ALA A 207 5.92 19.05 9.12
C ALA A 207 7.09 18.11 9.48
N PRO A 208 7.88 17.64 8.49
CA PRO A 208 8.97 16.72 8.74
C PRO A 208 9.93 17.30 9.78
N ALA A 209 10.06 16.61 10.92
CA ALA A 209 10.99 16.96 11.98
C ALA A 209 12.39 16.40 11.67
N GLU A 210 12.97 16.80 10.54
CA GLU A 210 14.35 16.43 10.20
C GLU A 210 15.28 17.63 10.42
N THR A 211 16.37 17.42 11.16
CA THR A 211 17.46 18.37 11.45
C THR A 211 18.37 18.66 10.24
N VAL A 212 17.89 18.41 9.02
CA VAL A 212 18.67 18.65 7.80
C VAL A 212 18.68 20.15 7.51
N ILE A 213 19.81 20.78 7.81
CA ILE A 213 20.07 22.19 7.50
C ILE A 213 20.33 22.29 5.99
N ASN A 214 19.27 22.42 5.19
CA ASN A 214 19.43 22.89 3.82
C ASN A 214 19.83 24.37 3.89
N LYS A 215 21.09 24.68 3.54
CA LYS A 215 21.63 26.05 3.43
C LYS A 215 20.94 26.91 2.37
N LEU A 216 19.95 26.37 1.64
CA LEU A 216 19.07 27.09 0.73
C LEU A 216 17.85 27.61 1.52
N ASN A 217 18.09 28.59 2.40
CA ASN A 217 17.03 29.32 3.08
C ASN A 217 16.26 30.18 2.06
N THR A 218 14.98 29.86 1.82
CA THR A 218 13.81 30.74 2.05
C THR A 218 12.54 29.93 1.73
N ASN A 219 11.64 29.79 2.71
CA ASN A 219 10.37 29.03 2.69
C ASN A 219 10.48 27.53 2.94
N ILE A 220 10.53 27.14 4.22
CA ILE A 220 10.24 25.77 4.69
C ILE A 220 8.80 25.34 4.32
N ASP A 221 7.94 26.30 3.96
CA ASP A 221 6.59 26.06 3.41
C ASP A 221 6.55 25.79 1.89
N ALA A 222 7.66 26.00 1.15
CA ALA A 222 7.73 25.83 -0.30
C ALA A 222 8.19 24.41 -0.71
N GLY A 223 7.45 23.39 -0.27
CA GLY A 223 7.60 22.04 -0.82
C GLY A 223 6.94 21.91 -2.19
N LEU A 224 7.48 21.05 -3.07
CA LEU A 224 6.87 20.71 -4.37
C LEU A 224 5.52 20.02 -4.14
N ALA A 225 4.43 20.63 -4.60
CA ALA A 225 3.10 20.05 -4.51
C ALA A 225 2.84 19.10 -5.69
N LEU A 226 2.47 17.85 -5.40
CA LEU A 226 2.12 16.82 -6.38
C LEU A 226 0.73 16.25 -6.09
N ALA A 227 -0.10 16.13 -7.12
CA ALA A 227 -1.35 15.37 -7.06
C ALA A 227 -1.44 14.41 -8.27
N PRO A 228 -0.65 13.33 -8.27
CA PRO A 228 -0.56 12.47 -9.44
C PRO A 228 -1.83 11.62 -9.66
N GLY A 229 -2.68 11.47 -8.63
CA GLY A 229 -4.02 10.88 -8.76
C GLY A 229 -5.12 11.89 -9.13
N GLU A 230 -4.80 13.16 -9.39
CA GLU A 230 -5.78 14.15 -9.81
C GLU A 230 -6.38 13.77 -11.17
N ASP A 231 -7.69 14.00 -11.30
CA ASP A 231 -8.54 13.60 -12.44
C ASP A 231 -8.73 12.09 -12.64
N GLN A 232 -8.15 11.25 -11.78
CA GLN A 232 -8.35 9.80 -11.83
C GLN A 232 -9.57 9.39 -11.02
N MET A 233 -10.36 8.46 -11.57
CA MET A 233 -11.53 7.91 -10.87
C MET A 233 -11.09 6.91 -9.79
N PRO A 234 -11.58 7.06 -8.54
CA PRO A 234 -11.30 6.08 -7.51
C PRO A 234 -11.79 4.68 -7.87
N LEU A 235 -10.96 3.68 -7.60
CA LEU A 235 -11.28 2.28 -7.75
C LEU A 235 -11.81 1.70 -6.44
N SER A 236 -12.76 0.77 -6.56
CA SER A 236 -13.31 0.09 -5.41
C SER A 236 -12.28 -0.82 -4.75
N VAL A 237 -12.04 -0.61 -3.46
CA VAL A 237 -11.17 -1.45 -2.61
C VAL A 237 -11.61 -2.93 -2.62
N LEU A 238 -12.88 -3.20 -2.90
CA LEU A 238 -13.45 -4.55 -2.92
C LEU A 238 -13.19 -5.30 -4.22
N PHE A 239 -13.31 -4.60 -5.36
CA PHE A 239 -13.30 -5.20 -6.70
C PHE A 239 -11.93 -5.10 -7.38
N ASP A 240 -11.05 -4.22 -6.89
CA ASP A 240 -9.66 -4.21 -7.30
C ASP A 240 -8.87 -5.27 -6.50
N ASP A 241 -8.72 -6.44 -7.12
CA ASP A 241 -8.04 -7.60 -6.52
C ASP A 241 -6.56 -7.32 -6.24
N LEU A 242 -5.90 -6.56 -7.12
CA LEU A 242 -4.46 -6.25 -7.08
C LEU A 242 -4.15 -4.95 -6.32
N ALA A 243 -5.17 -4.31 -5.75
CA ALA A 243 -5.03 -3.00 -5.14
C ALA A 243 -3.95 -2.92 -4.05
N GLU A 244 -3.74 -3.98 -3.26
CA GLU A 244 -2.72 -3.98 -2.21
C GLU A 244 -1.32 -4.10 -2.76
N GLU A 245 -1.13 -5.04 -3.69
CA GLU A 245 0.14 -5.30 -4.37
C GLU A 245 0.60 -4.07 -5.15
N LEU A 246 -0.33 -3.32 -5.71
CA LEU A 246 -0.07 -2.07 -6.44
C LEU A 246 0.03 -0.83 -5.53
N SER A 247 -0.54 -0.85 -4.32
CA SER A 247 -0.45 0.27 -3.36
C SER A 247 0.79 0.22 -2.47
N TYR A 248 1.32 -0.98 -2.20
CA TYR A 248 2.43 -1.19 -1.26
C TYR A 248 3.61 -1.91 -1.92
N PRO A 249 4.33 -1.25 -2.84
CA PRO A 249 5.47 -1.87 -3.51
C PRO A 249 6.61 -2.25 -2.56
N ARG A 250 6.77 -1.59 -1.40
CA ARG A 250 7.78 -1.98 -0.41
C ARG A 250 7.46 -3.35 0.20
N ILE A 251 6.18 -3.67 0.33
CA ILE A 251 5.69 -4.94 0.89
C ILE A 251 5.71 -6.05 -0.17
N TYR A 252 5.18 -5.79 -1.37
CA TYR A 252 4.95 -6.84 -2.38
C TYR A 252 5.96 -6.83 -3.53
N CYS A 253 6.86 -5.85 -3.61
CA CYS A 253 7.99 -5.78 -4.55
C CYS A 253 7.62 -5.90 -6.04
N GLY A 254 6.39 -5.55 -6.41
CA GLY A 254 5.88 -5.71 -7.77
C GLY A 254 5.53 -7.15 -8.14
N ASP A 255 5.39 -8.05 -7.17
CA ASP A 255 5.01 -9.44 -7.40
C ASP A 255 3.58 -9.70 -6.89
N MET A 256 2.81 -10.46 -7.67
CA MET A 256 1.49 -10.93 -7.24
C MET A 256 1.61 -12.03 -6.18
N ARG A 257 0.72 -12.02 -5.18
CA ARG A 257 0.61 -13.12 -4.21
C ARG A 257 0.24 -14.41 -4.92
N ARG A 258 1.01 -15.48 -4.68
CA ARG A 258 0.76 -16.82 -5.22
C ARG A 258 0.60 -17.82 -4.09
N PHE A 259 -0.52 -18.54 -4.07
CA PHE A 259 -0.81 -19.56 -3.06
C PHE A 259 -0.88 -20.94 -3.71
N THR A 260 -0.22 -21.92 -3.10
CA THR A 260 -0.14 -23.30 -3.61
C THR A 260 -1.14 -24.25 -2.93
N ARG A 261 -2.02 -23.73 -2.08
CA ARG A 261 -3.06 -24.53 -1.39
C ARG A 261 -4.14 -25.00 -2.36
N LYS A 262 -4.67 -26.20 -2.10
CA LYS A 262 -5.84 -26.76 -2.84
C LYS A 262 -7.07 -25.86 -2.80
N LYS A 263 -7.30 -25.18 -1.68
CA LYS A 263 -8.36 -24.17 -1.54
C LYS A 263 -7.69 -22.79 -1.43
N PRO A 264 -8.12 -21.79 -2.22
CA PRO A 264 -7.57 -20.45 -2.11
C PRO A 264 -7.83 -19.90 -0.71
N PRO A 265 -6.86 -19.21 -0.11
CA PRO A 265 -7.03 -18.66 1.23
C PRO A 265 -8.07 -17.54 1.23
N THR A 266 -8.80 -17.42 2.33
CA THR A 266 -9.70 -16.28 2.53
C THR A 266 -8.89 -15.02 2.80
N TYR A 267 -9.47 -13.84 2.53
CA TYR A 267 -8.79 -12.58 2.81
C TYR A 267 -8.38 -12.44 4.29
N SER A 268 -9.26 -12.85 5.21
CA SER A 268 -8.95 -12.89 6.65
C SER A 268 -7.77 -13.81 6.99
N GLU A 269 -7.60 -14.95 6.29
CA GLU A 269 -6.43 -15.81 6.46
C GLU A 269 -5.15 -15.13 5.96
N ILE A 270 -5.22 -14.40 4.84
CA ILE A 270 -4.09 -13.64 4.29
C ILE A 270 -3.66 -12.56 5.30
N VAL A 271 -4.58 -11.70 5.74
CA VAL A 271 -4.29 -10.63 6.72
C VAL A 271 -3.75 -11.20 8.03
N LYS A 272 -4.35 -12.29 8.52
CA LYS A 272 -3.87 -12.98 9.72
C LYS A 272 -2.48 -13.56 9.54
N SER A 273 -2.14 -14.05 8.33
CA SER A 273 -0.79 -14.50 8.03
C SER A 273 0.18 -13.33 8.09
N GLU A 274 -0.11 -12.22 7.40
CA GLU A 274 0.73 -11.02 7.27
C GLU A 274 1.05 -10.42 8.65
N LEU A 275 0.04 -10.24 9.52
CA LEU A 275 0.22 -9.73 10.89
C LEU A 275 1.07 -10.63 11.79
N ARG A 276 1.19 -11.92 11.46
CA ARG A 276 1.90 -12.92 12.28
C ARG A 276 3.25 -13.32 11.69
N ARG A 277 3.65 -12.75 10.55
CA ARG A 277 4.95 -13.06 9.95
C ARG A 277 6.08 -12.54 10.82
N TYR A 278 7.21 -13.24 10.71
CA TYR A 278 8.49 -12.77 11.23
C TYR A 278 8.93 -11.50 10.50
N ASP A 279 8.84 -11.49 9.17
CA ASP A 279 9.02 -10.27 8.37
C ASP A 279 7.92 -9.26 8.71
N ARG A 280 8.32 -8.15 9.37
CA ARG A 280 7.44 -7.09 9.87
C ARG A 280 7.20 -5.97 8.87
N ARG A 281 7.70 -6.06 7.62
CA ARG A 281 7.51 -4.96 6.64
C ARG A 281 6.05 -4.63 6.33
N GLY A 282 5.14 -5.60 6.53
CA GLY A 282 3.69 -5.40 6.37
C GLY A 282 2.96 -4.88 7.62
N ASP A 283 3.66 -4.70 8.74
CA ASP A 283 3.10 -4.28 10.03
C ASP A 283 3.07 -2.74 10.18
N THR A 284 2.76 -2.03 9.08
CA THR A 284 2.64 -0.57 9.11
C THR A 284 1.20 -0.16 9.41
N PRO A 285 0.97 0.93 10.16
CA PRO A 285 -0.39 1.40 10.46
C PRO A 285 -1.24 1.56 9.19
N GLN A 286 -0.65 2.11 8.11
CA GLN A 286 -1.30 2.27 6.82
C GLN A 286 -1.79 0.94 6.25
N LYS A 287 -0.92 -0.06 6.19
CA LYS A 287 -1.27 -1.39 5.66
C LYS A 287 -2.31 -2.09 6.52
N ILE A 288 -2.18 -2.01 7.85
CA ILE A 288 -3.10 -2.64 8.80
C ILE A 288 -4.51 -2.06 8.63
N TRP A 289 -4.65 -0.74 8.63
CA TRP A 289 -5.94 -0.08 8.48
C TRP A 289 -6.55 -0.28 7.10
N TYR A 290 -5.73 -0.29 6.05
CA TYR A 290 -6.15 -0.69 4.71
C TYR A 290 -6.81 -2.08 4.73
N SER A 291 -6.09 -3.04 5.32
CA SER A 291 -6.50 -4.45 5.33
C SER A 291 -7.75 -4.65 6.19
N HIS A 292 -7.85 -3.92 7.29
CA HIS A 292 -9.05 -3.87 8.12
C HIS A 292 -10.26 -3.37 7.35
N GLN A 293 -10.16 -2.23 6.66
CA GLN A 293 -11.27 -1.67 5.87
C GLN A 293 -11.70 -2.59 4.73
N LYS A 294 -10.75 -3.17 3.98
CA LYS A 294 -11.07 -4.14 2.94
C LYS A 294 -11.77 -5.39 3.49
N ASN A 295 -11.37 -5.86 4.68
CA ASN A 295 -12.03 -7.00 5.32
C ASN A 295 -13.45 -6.66 5.79
N LEU A 296 -13.64 -5.48 6.42
CA LEU A 296 -14.96 -4.98 6.80
C LEU A 296 -15.88 -4.89 5.59
N HIS A 297 -15.41 -4.30 4.49
CA HIS A 297 -16.18 -4.21 3.26
C HIS A 297 -16.57 -5.60 2.72
N LYS A 298 -15.66 -6.59 2.78
CA LYS A 298 -15.96 -7.97 2.34
C LYS A 298 -17.02 -8.63 3.21
N LEU A 299 -16.99 -8.41 4.53
CA LEU A 299 -18.01 -8.91 5.46
C LEU A 299 -19.37 -8.25 5.19
N LEU A 300 -19.40 -6.93 4.98
CA LEU A 300 -20.62 -6.21 4.62
C LEU A 300 -21.22 -6.74 3.31
N LEU A 301 -20.40 -6.94 2.28
CA LEU A 301 -20.84 -7.52 1.01
C LEU A 301 -21.43 -8.93 1.20
N SER A 302 -20.79 -9.77 2.01
CA SER A 302 -21.30 -11.11 2.31
C SER A 302 -22.66 -11.07 3.03
N SER A 303 -22.84 -10.14 3.96
CA SER A 303 -24.12 -9.93 4.65
C SER A 303 -25.20 -9.47 3.68
N ILE A 304 -24.89 -8.49 2.81
CA ILE A 304 -25.81 -8.01 1.77
C ILE A 304 -26.21 -9.15 0.84
N GLN A 305 -25.25 -9.94 0.36
CA GLN A 305 -25.52 -11.10 -0.50
C GLN A 305 -26.41 -12.14 0.18
N THR A 306 -26.22 -12.37 1.48
CA THR A 306 -27.05 -13.30 2.26
C THR A 306 -28.47 -12.78 2.38
N CYS A 307 -28.65 -11.49 2.72
CA CYS A 307 -29.96 -10.86 2.79
C CYS A 307 -30.68 -10.90 1.44
N LEU A 308 -29.99 -10.57 0.34
CA LEU A 308 -30.55 -10.61 -1.00
C LEU A 308 -30.97 -12.04 -1.39
N ARG A 309 -30.14 -13.04 -1.11
CA ARG A 309 -30.48 -14.45 -1.38
C ARG A 309 -31.71 -14.92 -0.61
N ASN A 310 -31.89 -14.47 0.63
CA ASN A 310 -33.06 -14.85 1.43
C ASN A 310 -34.35 -14.16 0.95
N LYS A 311 -34.26 -12.99 0.31
CA LYS A 311 -35.42 -12.26 -0.23
C LYS A 311 -35.84 -12.70 -1.63
N ILE A 312 -34.96 -13.37 -2.37
CA ILE A 312 -35.25 -13.86 -3.71
C ILE A 312 -35.73 -15.31 -3.59
N PRO A 313 -36.99 -15.61 -3.94
CA PRO A 313 -37.48 -16.98 -3.99
C PRO A 313 -36.60 -17.84 -4.90
N THR A 314 -36.31 -19.07 -4.50
CA THR A 314 -35.47 -20.02 -5.24
C THR A 314 -35.93 -20.28 -6.68
N ASP A 315 -37.21 -20.05 -6.99
CA ASP A 315 -37.81 -20.29 -8.31
C ASP A 315 -37.86 -19.05 -9.23
N SER A 316 -37.47 -17.86 -8.76
CA SER A 316 -37.49 -16.63 -9.55
C SER A 316 -36.08 -16.09 -9.80
N SER A 317 -35.59 -16.21 -11.03
CA SER A 317 -34.37 -15.52 -11.46
C SER A 317 -34.67 -14.03 -11.73
N LEU A 318 -33.96 -13.13 -11.05
CA LEU A 318 -33.96 -11.72 -11.38
C LEU A 318 -33.18 -11.48 -12.67
N THR A 319 -33.84 -10.89 -13.66
CA THR A 319 -33.19 -10.45 -14.90
C THR A 319 -32.49 -9.11 -14.70
N ALA A 320 -31.41 -8.86 -15.44
CA ALA A 320 -30.67 -7.59 -15.35
C ALA A 320 -31.56 -6.35 -15.60
N GLN A 321 -32.58 -6.49 -16.45
CA GLN A 321 -33.55 -5.43 -16.73
C GLN A 321 -34.45 -5.11 -15.53
N GLN A 322 -34.82 -6.11 -14.73
CA GLN A 322 -35.59 -5.89 -13.49
C GLN A 322 -34.75 -5.20 -12.42
N VAL A 323 -33.44 -5.46 -12.35
CA VAL A 323 -32.53 -4.82 -11.39
C VAL A 323 -32.28 -3.35 -11.73
N GLN A 324 -32.42 -2.95 -13.00
CA GLN A 324 -32.33 -1.55 -13.42
C GLN A 324 -33.57 -0.73 -13.05
N ASP A 325 -34.70 -1.36 -12.77
CA ASP A 325 -35.92 -0.68 -12.33
C ASP A 325 -35.81 -0.28 -10.86
N GLN A 326 -35.90 1.03 -10.59
CA GLN A 326 -35.87 1.60 -9.24
C GLN A 326 -36.99 1.06 -8.35
N GLN A 327 -38.16 0.73 -8.91
CA GLN A 327 -39.26 0.18 -8.13
C GLN A 327 -38.97 -1.25 -7.66
N CYS A 328 -38.35 -2.06 -8.52
CA CYS A 328 -37.94 -3.42 -8.17
C CYS A 328 -36.85 -3.40 -7.07
N LEU A 329 -35.85 -2.54 -7.20
CA LEU A 329 -34.83 -2.33 -6.16
C LEU A 329 -35.45 -1.89 -4.84
N HIS A 330 -36.36 -0.91 -4.86
CA HIS A 330 -37.04 -0.44 -3.66
C HIS A 330 -37.83 -1.56 -2.98
N GLN A 331 -38.51 -2.42 -3.74
CA GLN A 331 -39.18 -3.59 -3.17
C GLN A 331 -38.18 -4.59 -2.55
N LEU A 332 -37.05 -4.85 -3.19
CA LEU A 332 -36.01 -5.74 -2.65
C LEU A 332 -35.40 -5.21 -1.35
N PHE A 333 -35.16 -3.90 -1.25
CA PHE A 333 -34.60 -3.31 -0.03
C PHE A 333 -35.63 -3.20 1.10
N TYR A 334 -36.86 -2.78 0.80
CA TYR A 334 -37.81 -2.33 1.83
C TYR A 334 -39.05 -3.22 2.06
N LYS A 335 -39.36 -4.21 1.20
CA LYS A 335 -40.37 -5.22 1.59
C LYS A 335 -39.78 -6.15 2.65
N ASN A 336 -40.48 -6.23 3.77
CA ASN A 336 -40.36 -7.29 4.78
C ASN A 336 -41.27 -8.45 4.40
#